data_AF-A0A6P0HQ47-F1
#
_entry.id   AF-A0A6P0HQ47-F1
#
_cell.length_a   1.000
_cell.length_b   1.000
_cell.length_c   1.000
_cell.angle_alpha   90.00
_cell.angle_beta   90.00
_cell.angle_gamma   90.00
#
_symmetry.space_group_name_H-M   'P 1'
#
loop_
_entity.id
_entity.type
_entity.pdbx_description
1 polymer ?
#
loop_
_entity_poly.entity_id
_entity_poly.type
_entity_poly.pdbx_seq_one_letter_code
_entity_poly.pdbx_strand_id
1 'polypeptide(L)'
;MNLDFVLKAINRKLLEIDCPPLNNVERIILQGIWNYKTYNLVAEEAGYSPGYLSNVVAPELLRRISDVLGQKVTKKNCRAKLKTYLTSKATSKKTIPSQNVTMLSSDIRQVMSPRFPSGAISLDSPFYIQRSDIEKQVYAEIEKPGALVRIKAPQEMGKTSLLLRVMDYANRLDYHIVNLDLQQVDQDIFSNINRFLRWFCANISRQLNIESRLDGYWDEDIGCKISCSLYFQDYLLDSIESPILLALDEVNQIFEHPEIANDFFPLLRSWYEDAKRHPVWQKLRLVVVHSTEIYVPLNLKQSPFNVGLPIQLHNFSLKEVVKLAKCYKLNWKDGEQVNLLMAMTGGHPALVHLAIYHLSQGDVTLTELLQTAPTSTGIYSSHLQRHQVKLQDEPELAIALSTAIHSTEPILLEPIYAYKLNSMGLVKLDGNKAVLTHQLYRDYFQQTLKPI
;
A
#
# COMPACT_ATOMS: atom_id res chain seq x y z
N MET A 1 12.12 -0.67 9.19
CA MET A 1 13.41 -1.39 9.00
C MET A 1 13.09 -2.86 8.75
N ASN A 2 13.39 -3.34 7.54
CA ASN A 2 13.10 -4.70 7.09
C ASN A 2 13.96 -5.73 7.86
N LEU A 3 13.36 -6.82 8.34
CA LEU A 3 14.07 -7.88 9.06
C LEU A 3 15.16 -8.52 8.17
N ASP A 4 14.94 -8.67 6.87
CA ASP A 4 15.96 -9.20 5.94
C ASP A 4 17.19 -8.31 5.88
N PHE A 5 17.00 -6.99 5.98
CA PHE A 5 18.10 -6.04 6.06
C PHE A 5 18.89 -6.21 7.36
N VAL A 6 18.18 -6.42 8.48
CA VAL A 6 18.80 -6.67 9.79
C VAL A 6 19.58 -7.98 9.79
N LEU A 7 19.00 -9.05 9.24
CA LEU A 7 19.66 -10.35 9.10
C LEU A 7 20.91 -10.27 8.21
N LYS A 8 20.83 -9.58 7.07
CA LYS A 8 21.99 -9.34 6.19
C LYS A 8 23.07 -8.51 6.88
N ALA A 9 22.69 -7.46 7.60
CA ALA A 9 23.64 -6.59 8.29
C ALA A 9 24.34 -7.30 9.46
N ILE A 10 23.61 -8.12 10.23
CA ILE A 10 24.19 -8.93 11.31
C ILE A 10 25.11 -10.01 10.72
N ASN A 11 24.70 -10.72 9.67
CA ASN A 11 25.55 -11.73 9.02
C ASN A 11 26.84 -11.12 8.48
N ARG A 12 26.77 -9.95 7.84
CA ARG A 12 27.97 -9.22 7.39
C ARG A 12 28.90 -8.91 8.56
N LYS A 13 28.37 -8.47 9.70
CA LYS A 13 29.18 -8.13 10.87
C LYS A 13 29.75 -9.35 11.59
N LEU A 14 29.01 -10.46 11.64
CA LEU A 14 29.51 -11.73 12.16
C LEU A 14 30.72 -12.20 11.34
N LEU A 15 30.66 -12.09 10.01
CA LEU A 15 31.79 -12.40 9.13
C LEU A 15 32.99 -11.46 9.32
N GLU A 16 32.78 -10.19 9.66
CA GLU A 16 33.87 -9.23 9.95
C GLU A 16 34.59 -9.52 11.28
N ILE A 17 34.00 -10.31 12.19
CA ILE A 17 34.58 -10.69 13.48
C ILE A 17 34.92 -12.19 13.55
N ASP A 18 35.09 -12.84 12.40
CA ASP A 18 35.38 -14.27 12.24
C ASP A 18 34.38 -15.21 12.95
N CYS A 19 33.13 -14.75 13.14
CA CYS A 19 32.04 -15.57 13.62
C CYS A 19 31.26 -16.21 12.46
N PRO A 20 30.75 -17.45 12.61
CA PRO A 20 29.86 -18.05 11.62
C PRO A 20 28.63 -17.16 11.33
N PRO A 21 28.01 -17.26 10.14
CA PRO A 21 26.73 -16.59 9.89
C PRO A 21 25.61 -17.19 10.76
N LEU A 22 24.51 -16.46 10.90
CA LEU A 22 23.32 -16.94 11.59
C LEU A 22 22.76 -18.19 10.90
N ASN A 23 22.62 -19.27 11.67
CA ASN A 23 21.99 -20.50 11.20
C ASN A 23 20.46 -20.33 11.11
N ASN A 24 19.76 -21.32 10.53
CA ASN A 24 18.32 -21.22 10.29
C ASN A 24 17.52 -21.05 11.59
N VAL A 25 17.91 -21.71 12.68
CA VAL A 25 17.22 -21.62 13.98
C VAL A 25 17.42 -20.22 14.60
N GLU A 26 18.61 -19.66 14.50
CA GLU A 26 18.91 -18.32 14.99
C GLU A 26 18.16 -17.23 14.22
N ARG A 27 17.99 -17.41 12.90
CA ARG A 27 17.16 -16.52 12.07
C ARG A 27 15.69 -16.56 12.50
N ILE A 28 15.16 -17.75 12.77
CA ILE A 28 13.78 -17.96 13.25
C ILE A 28 13.58 -17.28 14.62
N ILE A 29 14.54 -17.43 15.55
CA ILE A 29 14.46 -16.76 16.86
C ILE A 29 14.52 -15.25 16.70
N LEU A 30 15.41 -14.72 15.87
CA LEU A 30 15.55 -13.29 15.65
C LEU A 30 14.30 -12.71 14.96
N GLN A 31 13.67 -13.46 14.05
CA GLN A 31 12.37 -13.15 13.46
C GLN A 31 11.25 -13.13 14.50
N GLY A 32 11.21 -14.13 15.39
CA GLY A 32 10.29 -14.16 16.52
C GLY A 32 10.45 -12.96 17.45
N ILE A 33 11.69 -12.58 17.78
CA ILE A 33 12.00 -11.37 18.57
C ILE A 33 11.54 -10.11 17.83
N TRP A 34 11.72 -10.05 16.51
CA TRP A 34 11.31 -8.90 15.69
C TRP A 34 9.79 -8.72 15.67
N ASN A 35 9.06 -9.82 15.73
CA ASN A 35 7.59 -9.90 15.71
C ASN A 35 6.96 -10.01 17.12
N TYR A 36 7.71 -9.73 18.19
CA TYR A 36 7.25 -9.78 19.58
C TYR A 36 6.70 -11.15 20.07
N LYS A 37 7.12 -12.26 19.44
CA LYS A 37 6.67 -13.61 19.81
C LYS A 37 7.40 -14.15 21.06
N THR A 38 6.73 -15.01 21.83
CA THR A 38 7.35 -15.76 22.94
C THR A 38 8.24 -16.87 22.38
N TYR A 39 9.24 -17.34 23.13
CA TYR A 39 10.07 -18.45 22.63
C TYR A 39 9.28 -19.75 22.51
N ASN A 40 8.23 -19.92 23.33
CA ASN A 40 7.31 -21.05 23.26
C ASN A 40 6.53 -21.04 21.95
N LEU A 41 5.97 -19.88 21.57
CA LEU A 41 5.22 -19.73 20.33
C LEU A 41 6.13 -19.89 19.09
N VAL A 42 7.37 -19.37 19.14
CA VAL A 42 8.36 -19.58 18.07
C VAL A 42 8.77 -21.06 17.97
N ALA A 43 8.86 -21.76 19.10
CA ALA A 43 9.20 -23.17 19.13
C ALA A 43 8.09 -24.03 18.52
N GLU A 44 6.84 -23.75 18.88
CA GLU A 44 5.65 -24.43 18.36
C GLU A 44 5.49 -24.24 16.85
N GLU A 45 5.61 -23.00 16.36
CA GLU A 45 5.49 -22.68 14.93
C GLU A 45 6.62 -23.28 14.08
N ALA A 46 7.81 -23.44 14.65
CA ALA A 46 8.99 -23.94 13.93
C ALA A 46 9.29 -25.42 14.19
N GLY A 47 8.46 -26.12 14.96
CA GLY A 47 8.61 -27.55 15.26
C GLY A 47 9.80 -27.88 16.18
N TYR A 48 10.21 -26.97 17.06
CA TYR A 48 11.28 -27.18 18.04
C TYR A 48 10.74 -27.33 19.47
N SER A 49 11.52 -27.90 20.38
CA SER A 49 11.13 -27.92 21.79
C SER A 49 11.31 -26.53 22.43
N PRO A 50 10.34 -26.04 23.22
CA PRO A 50 10.43 -24.74 23.88
C PRO A 50 11.66 -24.60 24.77
N GLY A 51 12.06 -25.69 25.45
CA GLY A 51 13.26 -25.74 26.28
C GLY A 51 14.57 -25.60 25.49
N TYR A 52 14.66 -26.19 24.29
CA TYR A 52 15.84 -26.07 23.44
C TYR A 52 16.02 -24.64 22.91
N LEU A 53 14.95 -24.00 22.45
CA LEU A 53 15.05 -22.61 21.96
C LEU A 53 15.31 -21.63 23.10
N SER A 54 14.65 -21.77 24.25
CA SER A 54 14.77 -20.80 25.35
C SER A 54 16.06 -20.91 26.17
N ASN A 55 16.57 -22.13 26.37
CA ASN A 55 17.71 -22.37 27.26
C ASN A 55 19.05 -22.55 26.53
N VAL A 56 19.04 -22.90 25.23
CA VAL A 56 20.26 -23.20 24.47
C VAL A 56 20.49 -22.16 23.37
N VAL A 57 19.56 -22.05 22.41
CA VAL A 57 19.81 -21.27 21.19
C VAL A 57 19.62 -19.77 21.40
N ALA A 58 18.57 -19.34 22.12
CA ALA A 58 18.30 -17.93 22.32
C ALA A 58 19.36 -17.18 23.17
N PRO A 59 19.88 -17.74 24.28
CA PRO A 59 20.94 -17.08 25.05
C PRO A 59 22.22 -16.90 24.24
N GLU A 60 22.63 -17.93 23.49
CA GLU A 60 23.84 -17.89 22.67
C GLU A 60 23.72 -16.90 21.51
N LEU A 61 22.55 -16.85 20.85
CA LEU A 61 22.26 -15.84 19.83
C LEU A 61 22.36 -14.41 20.39
N LEU A 62 21.74 -14.14 21.55
CA LEU A 62 21.77 -12.81 22.15
C LEU A 62 23.18 -12.41 22.61
N ARG A 63 24.00 -13.38 23.04
CA ARG A 63 25.43 -13.17 23.34
C ARG A 63 26.19 -12.74 22.09
N ARG A 64 26.07 -13.49 20.99
CA ARG A 64 26.72 -13.17 19.71
C ARG A 64 26.28 -11.82 19.15
N ILE A 65 25.00 -11.46 19.28
CA ILE A 65 24.50 -10.13 18.91
C ILE A 65 25.07 -9.06 19.84
N SER A 66 25.24 -9.33 21.14
CA SER A 66 25.90 -8.41 22.07
C SER A 66 27.35 -8.13 21.67
N ASP A 67 28.08 -9.17 21.23
CA ASP A 67 29.46 -9.05 20.76
C ASP A 67 29.54 -8.18 19.49
N VAL A 68 28.62 -8.37 18.54
CA VAL A 68 28.53 -7.55 17.31
C VAL A 68 28.22 -6.07 17.60
N LEU A 69 27.41 -5.80 18.62
CA LEU A 69 26.97 -4.45 18.96
C LEU A 69 27.88 -3.76 19.98
N GLY A 70 28.78 -4.49 20.64
CA GLY A 70 29.64 -4.00 21.72
C GLY A 70 28.87 -3.59 22.99
N GLN A 71 27.64 -4.07 23.17
CA GLN A 71 26.78 -3.72 24.31
C GLN A 71 25.83 -4.86 24.65
N LYS A 72 25.45 -4.97 25.94
CA LYS A 72 24.57 -6.06 26.42
C LYS A 72 23.20 -6.05 25.74
N VAL A 73 22.84 -7.13 25.07
CA VAL A 73 21.55 -7.34 24.40
C VAL A 73 20.73 -8.40 25.13
N THR A 74 19.45 -8.10 25.36
CA THR A 74 18.45 -8.99 25.95
C THR A 74 17.25 -9.09 25.01
N LYS A 75 16.39 -10.09 25.20
CA LYS A 75 15.17 -10.26 24.37
C LYS A 75 14.36 -8.97 24.24
N LYS A 76 14.16 -8.25 25.34
CA LYS A 76 13.33 -7.03 25.39
C LYS A 76 13.95 -5.85 24.66
N ASN A 77 15.28 -5.74 24.62
CA ASN A 77 15.97 -4.59 24.04
C ASN A 77 16.63 -4.87 22.67
N CYS A 78 16.68 -6.13 22.23
CA CYS A 78 17.36 -6.57 21.01
C CYS A 78 16.90 -5.80 19.77
N ARG A 79 15.58 -5.70 19.56
CA ARG A 79 15.02 -4.96 18.41
C ARG A 79 15.40 -3.48 18.43
N ALA A 80 15.30 -2.83 19.59
CA ALA A 80 15.61 -1.40 19.73
C ALA A 80 17.10 -1.13 19.47
N LYS A 81 17.98 -1.91 20.11
CA LYS A 81 19.43 -1.77 19.97
C LYS A 81 19.91 -2.04 18.54
N LEU A 82 19.35 -3.04 17.87
CA LEU A 82 19.65 -3.33 16.46
C LEU A 82 19.22 -2.18 15.53
N LYS A 83 18.04 -1.59 15.76
CA LYS A 83 17.61 -0.42 15.00
C LYS A 83 18.57 0.76 15.21
N THR A 84 18.90 1.10 16.44
CA THR A 84 19.82 2.21 16.75
C THR A 84 21.20 2.00 16.13
N TYR A 85 21.76 0.79 16.23
CA TYR A 85 23.06 0.45 15.66
C TYR A 85 23.08 0.62 14.13
N LEU A 86 22.04 0.12 13.44
CA LEU A 86 21.96 0.20 11.98
C LEU A 86 21.69 1.62 11.47
N THR A 87 20.93 2.42 12.23
CA THR A 87 20.69 3.83 11.89
C THR A 87 21.92 4.70 12.15
N SER A 88 22.66 4.47 13.24
CA SER A 88 23.88 5.23 13.58
C SER A 88 25.04 5.03 12.58
N LYS A 89 25.07 3.88 11.89
CA LYS A 89 26.06 3.60 10.84
C LYS A 89 25.68 4.16 9.47
N ALA A 90 24.41 4.52 9.24
CA ALA A 90 23.98 5.17 8.01
C ALA A 90 24.41 6.66 7.93
N THR A 91 24.68 7.28 9.09
CA THR A 91 25.09 8.70 9.21
C THR A 91 26.61 8.94 9.26
N SER A 92 27.43 7.88 9.24
CA SER A 92 28.90 7.97 9.27
C SER A 92 29.50 7.40 7.99
N LYS A 93 29.46 8.15 6.88
CA LYS A 93 30.46 8.11 5.78
C LYS A 93 30.17 9.19 4.74
N LYS A 94 30.83 10.35 4.87
CA LYS A 94 31.14 11.26 3.75
C LYS A 94 32.36 12.13 4.11
N THR A 95 33.55 11.66 3.73
CA THR A 95 34.59 12.47 3.09
C THR A 95 35.73 11.57 2.65
N ILE A 96 36.12 11.68 1.37
CA ILE A 96 37.50 11.84 0.83
C ILE A 96 37.40 11.76 -0.71
N PRO A 97 38.23 12.51 -1.46
CA PRO A 97 38.01 12.83 -2.86
C PRO A 97 38.55 11.79 -3.84
N SER A 98 38.03 11.91 -5.05
CA SER A 98 38.43 11.35 -6.34
C SER A 98 39.89 10.90 -6.47
N GLN A 99 40.09 9.62 -6.81
CA GLN A 99 40.74 9.17 -8.05
C GLN A 99 40.79 7.64 -8.13
N ASN A 100 40.61 7.12 -9.35
CA ASN A 100 40.90 5.76 -9.82
C ASN A 100 40.06 4.60 -9.25
N VAL A 101 38.97 4.21 -9.94
CA VAL A 101 38.62 2.78 -10.02
C VAL A 101 37.97 2.42 -11.36
N THR A 102 38.77 1.90 -12.28
CA THR A 102 38.32 1.23 -13.52
C THR A 102 38.06 -0.27 -13.29
N MET A 103 37.66 -0.69 -12.09
CA MET A 103 37.42 -2.11 -11.73
C MET A 103 36.31 -2.30 -10.68
N LEU A 104 35.10 -1.79 -10.90
CA LEU A 104 33.92 -2.09 -10.05
C LEU A 104 32.62 -2.34 -10.82
N SER A 105 32.72 -2.64 -12.12
CA SER A 105 31.56 -2.77 -13.02
C SER A 105 30.75 -4.06 -12.85
N SER A 106 31.16 -4.99 -11.96
CA SER A 106 30.43 -6.23 -11.68
C SER A 106 29.47 -6.15 -10.50
N ASP A 107 29.78 -5.41 -9.43
CA ASP A 107 29.01 -5.47 -8.18
C ASP A 107 27.81 -4.51 -8.11
N ILE A 108 27.80 -3.44 -8.94
CA ILE A 108 26.65 -2.53 -9.04
C ILE A 108 25.50 -3.18 -9.84
N ARG A 109 25.80 -4.18 -10.70
CA ARG A 109 24.77 -4.83 -11.53
C ARG A 109 23.75 -5.62 -10.70
N GLN A 110 24.13 -6.14 -9.53
CA GLN A 110 23.21 -6.86 -8.64
C GLN A 110 22.23 -5.94 -7.88
N VAL A 111 22.47 -4.63 -7.82
CA VAL A 111 21.58 -3.67 -7.13
C VAL A 111 20.43 -3.20 -8.03
N MET A 112 20.44 -3.55 -9.33
CA MET A 112 19.53 -3.00 -10.36
C MET A 112 18.60 -4.03 -11.02
N SER A 113 18.57 -5.29 -10.57
CA SER A 113 17.57 -6.24 -11.09
C SER A 113 16.18 -5.80 -10.62
N PRO A 114 15.20 -5.67 -11.54
CA PRO A 114 13.83 -5.33 -11.14
C PRO A 114 13.32 -6.38 -10.15
N ARG A 115 12.65 -5.92 -9.08
CA ARG A 115 11.88 -6.82 -8.22
C ARG A 115 10.58 -7.19 -8.91
N PHE A 116 10.03 -8.35 -8.54
CA PHE A 116 8.69 -8.73 -8.98
C PHE A 116 7.70 -7.59 -8.65
N PRO A 117 6.87 -7.15 -9.62
CA PRO A 117 6.02 -5.96 -9.47
C PRO A 117 4.76 -6.28 -8.67
N SER A 118 4.94 -6.48 -7.37
CA SER A 118 3.86 -6.70 -6.41
C SER A 118 3.77 -5.57 -5.39
N GLY A 119 2.56 -5.11 -5.12
CA GLY A 119 2.29 -4.10 -4.09
C GLY A 119 2.80 -2.70 -4.47
N ALA A 120 3.02 -1.87 -3.45
CA ALA A 120 3.41 -0.48 -3.64
C ALA A 120 4.87 -0.32 -4.08
N ILE A 121 5.11 0.61 -5.01
CA ILE A 121 6.43 0.91 -5.53
C ILE A 121 7.15 1.89 -4.59
N SER A 122 8.33 1.49 -4.11
CA SER A 122 9.14 2.29 -3.19
C SER A 122 9.53 3.66 -3.76
N LEU A 123 9.91 4.59 -2.88
CA LEU A 123 10.25 5.98 -3.22
C LEU A 123 11.49 6.06 -4.13
N ASP A 124 12.46 5.19 -3.89
CA ASP A 124 13.75 5.10 -4.59
C ASP A 124 13.71 4.22 -5.86
N SER A 125 12.57 3.59 -6.16
CA SER A 125 12.46 2.69 -7.30
C SER A 125 12.44 3.46 -8.62
N PRO A 126 13.33 3.12 -9.59
CA PRO A 126 13.34 3.72 -10.92
C PRO A 126 12.14 3.27 -11.78
N PHE A 127 11.37 2.30 -11.29
CA PHE A 127 10.23 1.74 -12.00
C PHE A 127 8.93 2.50 -11.71
N TYR A 128 8.94 3.50 -10.83
CA TYR A 128 7.76 4.36 -10.68
C TYR A 128 7.65 5.35 -11.84
N ILE A 129 6.49 5.34 -12.50
CA ILE A 129 6.14 6.36 -13.48
C ILE A 129 5.47 7.53 -12.77
N GLN A 130 6.17 8.66 -12.74
CA GLN A 130 5.68 9.92 -12.17
C GLN A 130 4.39 10.38 -12.84
N ARG A 131 3.41 10.71 -12.02
CA ARG A 131 2.10 11.23 -12.41
C ARG A 131 2.05 12.74 -12.13
N SER A 132 2.94 13.48 -12.80
CA SER A 132 3.30 14.86 -12.45
C SER A 132 2.12 15.79 -12.18
N ASP A 133 1.05 15.72 -12.98
CA ASP A 133 -0.10 16.62 -12.82
C ASP A 133 -0.91 16.31 -11.57
N ILE A 134 -1.14 15.02 -11.29
CA ILE A 134 -1.84 14.54 -10.09
C ILE A 134 -1.00 14.82 -8.85
N GLU A 135 0.29 14.48 -8.89
CA GLU A 135 1.21 14.70 -7.77
C GLU A 135 1.27 16.19 -7.39
N LYS A 136 1.40 17.10 -8.37
CA LYS A 136 1.39 18.55 -8.12
C LYS A 136 0.10 19.01 -7.45
N GLN A 137 -1.06 18.53 -7.92
CA GLN A 137 -2.35 18.89 -7.33
C GLN A 137 -2.44 18.41 -5.87
N VAL A 138 -2.03 17.18 -5.59
CA VAL A 138 -2.04 16.63 -4.23
C VAL A 138 -1.11 17.40 -3.31
N TYR A 139 0.13 17.66 -3.74
CA TYR A 139 1.13 18.38 -2.96
C TYR A 139 0.65 19.80 -2.61
N ALA A 140 0.14 20.53 -3.61
CA ALA A 140 -0.42 21.86 -3.38
C ALA A 140 -1.65 21.85 -2.45
N GLU A 141 -2.43 20.77 -2.44
CA GLU A 141 -3.59 20.66 -1.55
C GLU A 141 -3.18 20.40 -0.11
N ILE A 142 -2.25 19.47 0.14
CA ILE A 142 -1.85 19.13 1.53
C ILE A 142 -1.07 20.24 2.23
N GLU A 143 -0.59 21.25 1.51
CA GLU A 143 -0.05 22.48 2.10
C GLU A 143 -1.14 23.35 2.72
N LYS A 144 -2.39 23.27 2.24
CA LYS A 144 -3.49 24.10 2.73
C LYS A 144 -3.95 23.69 4.14
N PRO A 145 -4.24 24.65 5.04
CA PRO A 145 -4.86 24.38 6.33
C PRO A 145 -6.08 23.47 6.24
N GLY A 146 -6.14 22.41 7.06
CA GLY A 146 -7.31 21.53 7.12
C GLY A 146 -7.58 20.68 5.87
N ALA A 147 -6.60 20.49 4.98
CA ALA A 147 -6.84 19.86 3.68
C ALA A 147 -7.41 18.43 3.79
N LEU A 148 -8.21 18.06 2.79
CA LEU A 148 -8.72 16.71 2.58
C LEU A 148 -8.50 16.30 1.13
N VAL A 149 -7.69 15.26 0.92
CA VAL A 149 -7.43 14.64 -0.38
C VAL A 149 -8.05 13.25 -0.41
N ARG A 150 -8.75 12.93 -1.51
CA ARG A 150 -9.36 11.62 -1.70
C ARG A 150 -8.80 10.93 -2.92
N ILE A 151 -7.99 9.90 -2.73
CA ILE A 151 -7.40 9.13 -3.81
C ILE A 151 -8.31 7.93 -4.09
N LYS A 152 -8.84 7.85 -5.31
CA LYS A 152 -9.76 6.79 -5.74
C LYS A 152 -9.35 6.18 -7.06
N ALA A 153 -9.50 4.86 -7.15
CA ALA A 153 -9.33 4.08 -8.36
C ALA A 153 -9.63 2.60 -8.07
N PRO A 154 -9.83 1.75 -9.10
CA PRO A 154 -9.82 0.30 -8.93
C PRO A 154 -8.54 -0.19 -8.23
N GLN A 155 -8.56 -1.45 -7.77
CA GLN A 155 -7.35 -2.06 -7.22
C GLN A 155 -6.21 -2.01 -8.26
N GLU A 156 -4.96 -2.10 -7.80
CA GLU A 156 -3.79 -2.25 -8.68
C GLU A 156 -3.48 -1.07 -9.63
N MET A 157 -4.10 0.09 -9.41
CA MET A 157 -3.83 1.33 -10.16
C MET A 157 -2.67 2.18 -9.62
N GLY A 158 -2.06 1.77 -8.50
CA GLY A 158 -0.94 2.47 -7.86
C GLY A 158 -1.32 3.52 -6.82
N LYS A 159 -2.49 3.37 -6.17
CA LYS A 159 -2.97 4.26 -5.09
C LYS A 159 -1.98 4.37 -3.93
N THR A 160 -1.58 3.23 -3.34
CA THR A 160 -0.60 3.19 -2.25
C THR A 160 0.78 3.71 -2.69
N SER A 161 1.19 3.48 -3.94
CA SER A 161 2.42 4.07 -4.49
C SER A 161 2.39 5.60 -4.53
N LEU A 162 1.23 6.19 -4.85
CA LEU A 162 1.04 7.64 -4.76
C LEU A 162 1.04 8.09 -3.29
N LEU A 163 0.32 7.39 -2.41
CA LEU A 163 0.26 7.72 -0.98
C LEU A 163 1.65 7.77 -0.33
N LEU A 164 2.52 6.81 -0.64
CA LEU A 164 3.92 6.82 -0.17
C LEU A 164 4.65 8.12 -0.51
N ARG A 165 4.43 8.66 -1.71
CA ARG A 165 5.07 9.89 -2.19
C ARG A 165 4.47 11.14 -1.55
N VAL A 166 3.17 11.13 -1.30
CA VAL A 166 2.48 12.19 -0.55
C VAL A 166 3.01 12.26 0.88
N MET A 167 3.18 11.11 1.53
CA MET A 167 3.77 11.04 2.87
C MET A 167 5.23 11.49 2.88
N ASP A 168 6.04 11.09 1.88
CA ASP A 168 7.42 11.57 1.74
C ASP A 168 7.50 13.08 1.55
N TYR A 169 6.61 13.64 0.72
CA TYR A 169 6.52 15.08 0.51
C TYR A 169 6.13 15.81 1.79
N ALA A 170 5.09 15.36 2.49
CA ALA A 170 4.67 15.94 3.77
C ALA A 170 5.77 15.85 4.84
N ASN A 171 6.54 14.76 4.87
CA ASN A 171 7.67 14.62 5.78
C ASN A 171 8.78 15.64 5.47
N ARG A 172 8.96 16.04 4.20
CA ARG A 172 9.87 17.14 3.80
C ARG A 172 9.33 18.53 4.15
N LEU A 173 8.04 18.65 4.46
CA LEU A 173 7.42 19.85 5.02
C LEU A 173 7.39 19.83 6.56
N ASP A 174 8.12 18.90 7.18
CA ASP A 174 8.18 18.70 8.64
C ASP A 174 6.82 18.36 9.29
N TYR A 175 5.90 17.75 8.53
CA TYR A 175 4.63 17.27 9.07
C TYR A 175 4.82 15.96 9.85
N HIS A 176 4.02 15.77 10.88
CA HIS A 176 3.87 14.46 11.52
C HIS A 176 3.08 13.52 10.62
N ILE A 177 3.69 12.40 10.22
CA ILE A 177 3.03 11.43 9.36
C ILE A 177 2.40 10.32 10.21
N VAL A 178 1.10 10.11 10.01
CA VAL A 178 0.37 8.99 10.59
C VAL A 178 -0.28 8.22 9.45
N ASN A 179 0.08 6.95 9.30
CA ASN A 179 -0.46 6.08 8.26
C ASN A 179 -1.20 4.90 8.89
N LEU A 180 -2.50 4.80 8.62
CA LEU A 180 -3.33 3.68 9.05
C LEU A 180 -3.76 2.89 7.81
N ASP A 181 -3.21 1.68 7.70
CA ASP A 181 -3.64 0.69 6.72
C ASP A 181 -4.72 -0.19 7.36
N LEU A 182 -5.95 -0.03 6.87
CA LEU A 182 -7.11 -0.68 7.47
C LEU A 182 -7.20 -2.17 7.15
N GLN A 183 -6.39 -2.70 6.22
CA GLN A 183 -6.28 -4.15 6.00
C GLN A 183 -5.59 -4.87 7.16
N GLN A 184 -4.80 -4.16 7.97
CA GLN A 184 -4.07 -4.74 9.11
C GLN A 184 -4.88 -4.76 10.40
N VAL A 185 -6.15 -4.36 10.34
CA VAL A 185 -7.03 -4.23 11.50
C VAL A 185 -7.75 -5.54 11.73
N ASP A 186 -7.69 -6.03 12.97
CA ASP A 186 -8.41 -7.23 13.37
C ASP A 186 -9.93 -7.01 13.22
N GLN A 187 -10.62 -8.01 12.69
CA GLN A 187 -12.06 -7.95 12.40
C GLN A 187 -12.91 -7.60 13.63
N ASP A 188 -12.46 -7.99 14.82
CA ASP A 188 -13.15 -7.70 16.07
C ASP A 188 -13.07 -6.22 16.49
N ILE A 189 -12.17 -5.43 15.91
CA ILE A 189 -12.15 -3.97 16.08
C ILE A 189 -13.28 -3.32 15.27
N PHE A 190 -13.66 -3.92 14.13
CA PHE A 190 -14.77 -3.46 13.31
C PHE A 190 -16.15 -3.89 13.84
N SER A 191 -16.22 -4.57 15.00
CA SER A 191 -17.49 -5.01 15.56
C SER A 191 -18.30 -3.89 16.22
N ASN A 192 -17.67 -2.75 16.55
CA ASN A 192 -18.30 -1.68 17.30
C ASN A 192 -17.59 -0.34 17.08
N ILE A 193 -18.36 0.73 16.80
CA ILE A 193 -17.82 2.07 16.56
C ILE A 193 -16.97 2.60 17.71
N ASN A 194 -17.38 2.38 18.97
CA ASN A 194 -16.64 2.83 20.14
C ASN A 194 -15.25 2.17 20.18
N ARG A 195 -15.20 0.85 19.97
CA ARG A 195 -13.96 0.09 19.92
C ARG A 195 -13.06 0.55 18.77
N PHE A 196 -13.64 0.76 17.60
CA PHE A 196 -12.93 1.27 16.43
C PHE A 196 -12.33 2.65 16.69
N LEU A 197 -13.08 3.61 17.25
CA LEU A 197 -12.59 4.97 17.52
C LEU A 197 -11.51 4.99 18.61
N ARG A 198 -11.62 4.15 19.64
CA ARG A 198 -10.55 3.97 20.65
C ARG A 198 -9.28 3.41 20.01
N TRP A 199 -9.40 2.36 19.20
CA TRP A 199 -8.27 1.80 18.47
C TRP A 199 -7.62 2.84 17.53
N PHE A 200 -8.45 3.60 16.83
CA PHE A 200 -8.03 4.65 15.91
C PHE A 200 -7.18 5.70 16.63
N CYS A 201 -7.70 6.27 17.71
CA CYS A 201 -7.00 7.28 18.50
C CYS A 201 -5.72 6.73 19.17
N ALA A 202 -5.77 5.50 19.70
CA ALA A 202 -4.59 4.86 20.30
C ALA A 202 -3.45 4.66 19.29
N ASN A 203 -3.78 4.24 18.06
CA ASN A 203 -2.77 4.04 17.01
C ASN A 203 -2.16 5.35 16.53
N ILE A 204 -2.97 6.40 16.41
CA ILE A 204 -2.49 7.73 16.03
C ILE A 204 -1.53 8.26 17.10
N SER A 205 -1.95 8.21 18.37
CA SER A 205 -1.10 8.63 19.51
C SER A 205 0.24 7.90 19.50
N ARG A 206 0.22 6.57 19.30
CA ARG A 206 1.43 5.75 19.22
C ARG A 206 2.34 6.16 18.06
N GLN A 207 1.80 6.46 16.88
CA GLN A 207 2.62 6.90 15.73
C GLN A 207 3.18 8.31 15.90
N LEU A 208 2.46 9.18 16.60
CA LEU A 208 2.92 10.50 17.00
C LEU A 208 3.92 10.47 18.18
N ASN A 209 4.15 9.29 18.78
CA ASN A 209 4.93 9.13 20.01
C ASN A 209 4.37 9.95 21.19
N ILE A 210 3.04 10.05 21.27
CA ILE A 210 2.27 10.68 22.34
C ILE A 210 1.65 9.59 23.21
N GLU A 211 1.69 9.76 24.53
CA GLU A 211 1.05 8.83 25.47
C GLU A 211 -0.46 8.75 25.23
N SER A 212 -1.03 7.55 25.18
CA SER A 212 -2.46 7.37 25.00
C SER A 212 -3.20 7.67 26.31
N ARG A 213 -3.98 8.76 26.34
CA ARG A 213 -4.79 9.20 27.49
C ARG A 213 -6.29 9.02 27.29
N LEU A 214 -6.67 8.01 26.50
CA LEU A 214 -8.06 7.84 26.07
C LEU A 214 -9.05 7.81 27.23
N ASP A 215 -8.75 7.11 28.32
CA ASP A 215 -9.66 6.97 29.47
C ASP A 215 -10.04 8.33 30.11
N GLY A 216 -9.19 9.35 29.98
CA GLY A 216 -9.49 10.70 30.48
C GLY A 216 -10.36 11.56 29.56
N TYR A 217 -10.53 11.15 28.30
CA TYR A 217 -11.32 11.87 27.28
C TYR A 217 -12.54 11.08 26.83
N TRP A 218 -12.70 9.84 27.30
CA TRP A 218 -13.75 8.94 26.87
C TRP A 218 -14.91 8.96 27.86
N ASP A 219 -15.96 9.66 27.48
CA ASP A 219 -17.17 9.81 28.29
C ASP A 219 -18.37 9.19 27.56
N GLU A 220 -19.04 8.27 28.25
CA GLU A 220 -20.17 7.53 27.72
C GLU A 220 -21.42 8.43 27.54
N ASP A 221 -21.58 9.47 28.37
CA ASP A 221 -22.75 10.34 28.37
C ASP A 221 -22.78 11.28 27.15
N ILE A 222 -21.61 11.75 26.70
CA ILE A 222 -21.48 12.57 25.47
C ILE A 222 -21.32 11.72 24.20
N GLY A 223 -20.99 10.44 24.35
CA GLY A 223 -20.82 9.49 23.27
C GLY A 223 -19.45 9.48 22.61
N CYS A 224 -19.11 8.34 22.00
CA CYS A 224 -17.78 8.04 21.48
C CYS A 224 -17.31 8.96 20.33
N LYS A 225 -18.21 9.48 19.49
CA LYS A 225 -17.86 10.41 18.40
C LYS A 225 -17.38 11.75 18.93
N ILE A 226 -18.07 12.29 19.93
CA ILE A 226 -17.70 13.56 20.57
C ILE A 226 -16.41 13.35 21.36
N SER A 227 -16.31 12.27 22.14
CA SER A 227 -15.08 11.87 22.85
C SER A 227 -13.87 11.81 21.91
N CYS A 228 -14.02 11.18 20.74
CA CYS A 228 -12.98 11.12 19.71
C CYS A 228 -12.57 12.51 19.20
N SER A 229 -13.54 13.38 18.87
CA SER A 229 -13.26 14.74 18.43
C SER A 229 -12.52 15.56 19.50
N LEU A 230 -12.95 15.49 20.76
CA LEU A 230 -12.30 16.18 21.88
C LEU A 230 -10.87 15.66 22.09
N TYR A 231 -10.66 14.35 22.02
CA TYR A 231 -9.32 13.76 22.10
C TYR A 231 -8.39 14.27 20.99
N PHE A 232 -8.91 14.40 19.76
CA PHE A 232 -8.13 14.99 18.68
C PHE A 232 -7.82 16.47 18.93
N GLN A 233 -8.85 17.25 19.24
CA GLN A 233 -8.73 18.70 19.34
C GLN A 233 -7.89 19.12 20.55
N ASP A 234 -8.27 18.68 21.74
CA ASP A 234 -7.79 19.21 23.01
C ASP A 234 -6.57 18.44 23.54
N TYR A 235 -6.20 17.33 22.89
CA TYR A 235 -5.01 16.57 23.24
C TYR A 235 -4.05 16.44 22.07
N LEU A 236 -4.41 15.73 21.00
CA LEU A 236 -3.45 15.41 19.93
C LEU A 236 -2.99 16.65 19.17
N LEU A 237 -3.93 17.46 18.68
CA LEU A 237 -3.64 18.64 17.86
C LEU A 237 -3.16 19.83 18.70
N ASP A 238 -3.56 19.91 19.97
CA ASP A 238 -3.04 20.93 20.89
C ASP A 238 -1.59 20.65 21.32
N SER A 239 -1.23 19.37 21.50
CA SER A 239 0.11 18.95 21.95
C SER A 239 1.22 19.04 20.88
N ILE A 240 0.89 19.43 19.65
CA ILE A 240 1.85 19.47 18.53
C ILE A 240 1.88 20.85 17.87
N GLU A 241 3.06 21.27 17.45
CA GLU A 241 3.25 22.53 16.72
C GLU A 241 3.09 22.33 15.21
N SER A 242 3.70 21.27 14.67
CA SER A 242 3.63 20.93 13.25
C SER A 242 2.32 20.21 12.86
N PRO A 243 1.81 20.40 11.63
CA PRO A 243 0.64 19.69 11.14
C PRO A 243 0.80 18.16 11.13
N ILE A 244 -0.33 17.44 11.24
CA ILE A 244 -0.40 16.00 11.02
C ILE A 244 -0.91 15.72 9.61
N LEU A 245 -0.20 14.89 8.84
CA LEU A 245 -0.78 14.18 7.71
C LEU A 245 -1.30 12.82 8.18
N LEU A 246 -2.62 12.71 8.31
CA LEU A 246 -3.31 11.46 8.60
C LEU A 246 -3.74 10.79 7.28
N ALA A 247 -2.96 9.78 6.90
CA ALA A 247 -3.21 8.89 5.78
C ALA A 247 -4.04 7.68 6.23
N LEU A 248 -5.20 7.51 5.61
CA LEU A 248 -6.07 6.34 5.79
C LEU A 248 -6.04 5.54 4.49
N ASP A 249 -5.31 4.43 4.48
CA ASP A 249 -5.24 3.51 3.34
C ASP A 249 -6.30 2.40 3.47
N GLU A 250 -6.77 1.93 2.31
CA GLU A 250 -7.74 0.83 2.21
C GLU A 250 -9.02 1.04 3.05
N VAL A 251 -9.58 2.26 3.06
CA VAL A 251 -10.84 2.54 3.79
C VAL A 251 -12.05 1.76 3.27
N ASN A 252 -11.88 1.05 2.15
CA ASN A 252 -12.83 0.05 1.68
C ASN A 252 -13.09 -1.08 2.68
N GLN A 253 -12.18 -1.36 3.62
CA GLN A 253 -12.47 -2.30 4.71
C GLN A 253 -13.63 -1.80 5.60
N ILE A 254 -13.76 -0.48 5.81
CA ILE A 254 -14.85 0.09 6.62
C ILE A 254 -16.20 -0.02 5.89
N PHE A 255 -16.20 -0.03 4.55
CA PHE A 255 -17.42 -0.18 3.77
C PHE A 255 -18.14 -1.51 4.03
N GLU A 256 -17.40 -2.55 4.38
CA GLU A 256 -17.95 -3.86 4.74
C GLU A 256 -18.67 -3.85 6.11
N HIS A 257 -18.55 -2.75 6.86
CA HIS A 257 -19.16 -2.54 8.18
C HIS A 257 -20.03 -1.26 8.20
N PRO A 258 -21.29 -1.32 7.74
CA PRO A 258 -22.14 -0.14 7.58
C PRO A 258 -22.33 0.70 8.85
N GLU A 259 -22.39 0.07 10.03
CA GLU A 259 -22.50 0.77 11.31
C GLU A 259 -21.32 1.70 11.56
N ILE A 260 -20.10 1.23 11.30
CA ILE A 260 -18.89 2.05 11.43
C ILE A 260 -18.84 3.09 10.31
N ALA A 261 -19.13 2.70 9.07
CA ALA A 261 -19.10 3.61 7.93
C ALA A 261 -20.02 4.82 8.12
N ASN A 262 -21.25 4.59 8.61
CA ASN A 262 -22.26 5.63 8.81
C ASN A 262 -21.90 6.62 9.93
N ASP A 263 -21.00 6.27 10.84
CA ASP A 263 -20.58 7.14 11.94
C ASP A 263 -19.19 7.75 11.73
N PHE A 264 -18.22 6.96 11.25
CA PHE A 264 -16.83 7.39 11.11
C PHE A 264 -16.64 8.35 9.93
N PHE A 265 -17.28 8.11 8.80
CA PHE A 265 -17.13 9.00 7.65
C PHE A 265 -17.69 10.41 7.92
N PRO A 266 -18.89 10.57 8.49
CA PRO A 266 -19.37 11.89 8.90
C PRO A 266 -18.46 12.59 9.91
N LEU A 267 -17.80 11.84 10.79
CA LEU A 267 -16.81 12.37 11.72
C LEU A 267 -15.61 13.01 10.98
N LEU A 268 -15.01 12.30 10.02
CA LEU A 268 -13.93 12.84 9.18
C LEU A 268 -14.35 14.10 8.42
N ARG A 269 -15.61 14.11 7.92
CA ARG A 269 -16.17 15.29 7.25
C ARG A 269 -16.32 16.46 8.22
N SER A 270 -16.78 16.22 9.45
CA SER A 270 -16.91 17.26 10.48
C SER A 270 -15.56 17.93 10.72
N TRP A 271 -14.51 17.16 10.93
CA TRP A 271 -13.15 17.69 11.18
C TRP A 271 -12.64 18.54 10.02
N TYR A 272 -12.89 18.13 8.78
CA TYR A 272 -12.58 18.93 7.58
C TYR A 272 -13.36 20.26 7.54
N GLU A 273 -14.65 20.26 7.90
CA GLU A 273 -15.46 21.48 7.95
C GLU A 273 -15.06 22.39 9.13
N ASP A 274 -14.75 21.82 10.29
CA ASP A 274 -14.33 22.53 11.49
C ASP A 274 -12.98 23.25 11.27
N ALA A 275 -12.09 22.68 10.47
CA ALA A 275 -10.82 23.33 10.09
C ALA A 275 -11.01 24.68 9.37
N LYS A 276 -12.18 24.94 8.77
CA LYS A 276 -12.48 26.24 8.14
C LYS A 276 -12.70 27.35 9.16
N ARG A 277 -13.00 27.00 10.41
CA ARG A 277 -13.38 27.95 11.49
C ARG A 277 -12.43 27.89 12.69
N HIS A 278 -11.82 26.73 12.93
CA HIS A 278 -11.04 26.45 14.13
C HIS A 278 -9.55 26.21 13.77
N PRO A 279 -8.63 27.08 14.23
CA PRO A 279 -7.19 26.96 13.94
C PRO A 279 -6.55 25.66 14.43
N VAL A 280 -7.08 25.03 15.49
CA VAL A 280 -6.57 23.72 15.97
C VAL A 280 -6.77 22.64 14.90
N TRP A 281 -7.96 22.57 14.31
CA TRP A 281 -8.29 21.63 13.23
C TRP A 281 -7.53 21.93 11.92
N GLN A 282 -7.06 23.16 11.73
CA GLN A 282 -6.17 23.51 10.63
C GLN A 282 -4.80 22.83 10.71
N LYS A 283 -4.43 22.16 11.81
CA LYS A 283 -3.24 21.31 11.90
C LYS A 283 -3.45 19.92 11.30
N LEU A 284 -4.70 19.49 11.06
CA LEU A 284 -4.97 18.18 10.48
C LEU A 284 -4.97 18.26 8.94
N ARG A 285 -4.31 17.31 8.28
CA ARG A 285 -4.38 17.04 6.84
C ARG A 285 -4.85 15.60 6.66
N LEU A 286 -5.94 15.40 5.93
CA LEU A 286 -6.53 14.10 5.68
C LEU A 286 -6.19 13.62 4.27
N VAL A 287 -5.69 12.40 4.15
CA VAL A 287 -5.57 11.69 2.86
C VAL A 287 -6.32 10.37 2.98
N VAL A 288 -7.41 10.24 2.24
CA VAL A 288 -8.27 9.06 2.28
C VAL A 288 -8.14 8.30 0.97
N VAL A 289 -7.69 7.05 1.04
CA VAL A 289 -7.50 6.17 -0.11
C VAL A 289 -8.55 5.07 -0.10
N HIS A 290 -9.32 4.95 -1.18
CA HIS A 290 -10.31 3.89 -1.33
C HIS A 290 -10.29 3.25 -2.71
N SER A 291 -10.62 1.97 -2.75
CA SER A 291 -10.98 1.29 -3.99
C SER A 291 -12.38 1.69 -4.45
N THR A 292 -12.57 1.87 -5.76
CA THR A 292 -13.90 2.09 -6.34
C THR A 292 -14.73 0.81 -6.46
N GLU A 293 -14.11 -0.35 -6.29
CA GLU A 293 -14.76 -1.65 -6.55
C GLU A 293 -15.84 -2.03 -5.54
N ILE A 294 -15.79 -1.48 -4.32
CA ILE A 294 -16.77 -1.77 -3.28
C ILE A 294 -17.84 -0.68 -3.32
N TYR A 295 -19.02 -1.03 -3.82
CA TYR A 295 -20.18 -0.14 -3.80
C TYR A 295 -20.89 -0.25 -2.46
N VAL A 296 -20.86 0.84 -1.68
CA VAL A 296 -21.74 1.00 -0.52
C VAL A 296 -22.62 2.22 -0.74
N PRO A 297 -23.95 2.08 -0.61
CA PRO A 297 -24.86 3.22 -0.62
C PRO A 297 -24.64 4.03 0.67
N LEU A 298 -23.60 4.87 0.67
CA LEU A 298 -23.37 5.83 1.75
C LEU A 298 -24.34 6.99 1.60
N ASN A 299 -24.78 7.56 2.73
CA ASN A 299 -25.55 8.79 2.72
C ASN A 299 -24.68 9.92 2.13
N LEU A 300 -24.93 10.24 0.86
CA LEU A 300 -24.14 11.18 0.05
C LEU A 300 -23.96 12.54 0.75
N LYS A 301 -24.92 12.97 1.58
CA LYS A 301 -24.82 14.29 2.23
C LYS A 301 -23.88 14.33 3.42
N GLN A 302 -23.54 13.18 4.01
CA GLN A 302 -22.82 13.10 5.28
C GLN A 302 -21.39 12.54 5.11
N SER A 303 -21.07 11.99 3.96
CA SER A 303 -19.77 11.38 3.70
C SER A 303 -18.68 12.39 3.30
N PRO A 304 -17.39 12.18 3.65
CA PRO A 304 -16.28 13.01 3.20
C PRO A 304 -16.02 12.80 1.70
N PHE A 305 -16.59 11.77 1.07
CA PHE A 305 -16.42 11.48 -0.36
C PHE A 305 -17.06 12.51 -1.31
N ASN A 306 -17.70 13.55 -0.78
CA ASN A 306 -18.25 14.68 -1.55
C ASN A 306 -17.60 16.03 -1.22
N VAL A 307 -16.54 16.06 -0.41
CA VAL A 307 -15.79 17.27 -0.06
C VAL A 307 -14.29 17.06 -0.26
N GLY A 308 -13.48 18.13 -0.16
CA GLY A 308 -12.05 18.07 -0.44
C GLY A 308 -11.71 17.75 -1.90
N LEU A 309 -10.43 17.58 -2.20
CA LEU A 309 -9.90 17.34 -3.54
C LEU A 309 -10.06 15.87 -3.97
N PRO A 310 -10.88 15.55 -4.99
CA PRO A 310 -10.93 14.22 -5.55
C PRO A 310 -9.77 13.98 -6.52
N ILE A 311 -9.02 12.91 -6.31
CA ILE A 311 -7.95 12.44 -7.18
C ILE A 311 -8.32 11.08 -7.72
N GLN A 312 -8.53 11.00 -9.02
CA GLN A 312 -8.80 9.74 -9.71
C GLN A 312 -7.55 9.30 -10.46
N LEU A 313 -7.08 8.07 -10.20
CA LEU A 313 -5.97 7.53 -10.98
C LEU A 313 -6.45 6.99 -12.31
N HIS A 314 -5.64 7.22 -13.33
CA HIS A 314 -5.90 6.78 -14.70
C HIS A 314 -4.88 5.71 -15.13
N ASN A 315 -5.22 4.99 -16.18
CA ASN A 315 -4.31 4.08 -16.87
C ASN A 315 -3.12 4.86 -17.46
N PHE A 316 -2.01 4.17 -17.68
CA PHE A 316 -0.87 4.73 -18.37
C PHE A 316 -1.20 5.05 -19.82
N SER A 317 -0.69 6.18 -20.29
CA SER A 317 -0.59 6.56 -21.68
C SER A 317 0.52 5.77 -22.40
N LEU A 318 0.49 5.77 -23.73
CA LEU A 318 1.55 5.20 -24.57
C LEU A 318 2.95 5.71 -24.17
N LYS A 319 3.07 7.02 -23.90
CA LYS A 319 4.34 7.65 -23.51
C LYS A 319 4.86 7.11 -22.17
N GLU A 320 3.96 6.87 -21.22
CA GLU A 320 4.29 6.32 -19.91
C GLU A 320 4.72 4.85 -20.01
N VAL A 321 4.06 4.04 -20.84
CA VAL A 321 4.46 2.65 -21.08
C VAL A 321 5.81 2.57 -21.80
N VAL A 322 6.07 3.43 -22.79
CA VAL A 322 7.39 3.55 -23.43
C VAL A 322 8.47 3.90 -22.39
N LYS A 323 8.19 4.88 -21.52
CA LYS A 323 9.12 5.28 -20.45
C LYS A 323 9.41 4.12 -19.51
N LEU A 324 8.38 3.37 -19.13
CA LEU A 324 8.51 2.20 -18.26
C LEU A 324 9.34 1.09 -18.92
N ALA A 325 9.06 0.74 -20.18
CA ALA A 325 9.81 -0.26 -20.92
C ALA A 325 11.31 0.11 -20.99
N LYS A 326 11.63 1.39 -21.18
CA LYS A 326 13.02 1.89 -21.12
C LYS A 326 13.66 1.70 -19.74
N CYS A 327 12.93 1.93 -18.64
CA CYS A 327 13.44 1.67 -17.29
C CYS A 327 13.82 0.19 -17.09
N TYR A 328 13.07 -0.71 -17.73
CA TYR A 328 13.34 -2.15 -17.75
C TYR A 328 14.33 -2.59 -18.84
N LYS A 329 14.94 -1.64 -19.55
CA LYS A 329 15.91 -1.88 -20.63
C LYS A 329 15.35 -2.69 -21.82
N LEU A 330 14.03 -2.67 -22.02
CA LEU A 330 13.41 -3.25 -23.22
C LEU A 330 13.64 -2.31 -24.41
N ASN A 331 14.08 -2.90 -25.53
CA ASN A 331 14.45 -2.18 -26.73
C ASN A 331 13.26 -1.98 -27.70
N TRP A 332 12.21 -1.31 -27.24
CA TRP A 332 11.00 -1.02 -28.03
C TRP A 332 11.15 0.31 -28.75
N LYS A 333 11.87 0.32 -29.88
CA LYS A 333 12.21 1.54 -30.63
C LYS A 333 11.07 2.06 -31.50
N ASP A 334 10.23 1.17 -32.03
CA ASP A 334 9.26 1.51 -33.09
C ASP A 334 7.81 1.60 -32.60
N GLY A 335 7.58 1.40 -31.29
CA GLY A 335 6.27 1.57 -30.64
C GLY A 335 5.25 0.46 -30.90
N GLU A 336 5.48 -0.43 -31.88
CA GLU A 336 4.57 -1.55 -32.18
C GLU A 336 4.34 -2.45 -30.95
N GLN A 337 5.40 -2.83 -30.24
CA GLN A 337 5.30 -3.68 -29.06
C GLN A 337 4.46 -3.02 -27.95
N VAL A 338 4.60 -1.71 -27.80
CA VAL A 338 3.80 -0.92 -26.83
C VAL A 338 2.34 -0.90 -27.26
N ASN A 339 2.06 -0.69 -28.54
CA ASN A 339 0.68 -0.69 -29.06
C ASN A 339 0.00 -2.04 -28.83
N LEU A 340 0.69 -3.15 -29.07
CA LEU A 340 0.18 -4.50 -28.81
C LEU A 340 -0.11 -4.73 -27.31
N LEU A 341 0.83 -4.37 -26.44
CA LEU A 341 0.62 -4.50 -25.00
C LEU A 341 -0.51 -3.58 -24.50
N MET A 342 -0.63 -2.38 -25.06
CA MET A 342 -1.68 -1.42 -24.75
C MET A 342 -3.05 -1.89 -25.24
N ALA A 343 -3.14 -2.52 -26.40
CA ALA A 343 -4.38 -3.14 -26.87
C ALA A 343 -4.85 -4.23 -25.89
N MET A 344 -3.90 -5.05 -25.40
CA MET A 344 -4.19 -6.12 -24.45
C MET A 344 -4.59 -5.59 -23.06
N THR A 345 -3.82 -4.66 -22.49
CA THR A 345 -3.94 -4.24 -21.08
C THR A 345 -4.61 -2.89 -20.86
N GLY A 346 -4.88 -2.13 -21.93
CA GLY A 346 -5.45 -0.78 -21.85
C GLY A 346 -4.61 0.23 -21.07
N GLY A 347 -3.32 -0.06 -20.84
CA GLY A 347 -2.44 0.75 -19.99
C GLY A 347 -2.65 0.54 -18.49
N HIS A 348 -3.34 -0.52 -18.06
CA HIS A 348 -3.56 -0.79 -16.64
C HIS A 348 -2.21 -0.91 -15.90
N PRO A 349 -1.92 -0.09 -14.86
CA PRO A 349 -0.59 0.00 -14.26
C PRO A 349 0.02 -1.34 -13.82
N ALA A 350 -0.67 -2.13 -13.00
CA ALA A 350 -0.12 -3.42 -12.56
C ALA A 350 0.07 -4.43 -13.70
N LEU A 351 -0.90 -4.57 -14.61
CA LEU A 351 -0.79 -5.47 -15.76
C LEU A 351 0.41 -5.09 -16.65
N VAL A 352 0.57 -3.80 -16.95
CA VAL A 352 1.71 -3.30 -17.73
C VAL A 352 3.03 -3.59 -17.00
N HIS A 353 3.11 -3.33 -15.69
CA HIS A 353 4.30 -3.63 -14.90
C HIS A 353 4.65 -5.12 -14.93
N LEU A 354 3.67 -5.99 -14.76
CA LEU A 354 3.85 -7.44 -14.75
C LEU A 354 4.32 -7.95 -16.12
N ALA A 355 3.74 -7.43 -17.21
CA ALA A 355 4.15 -7.78 -18.56
C ALA A 355 5.60 -7.38 -18.82
N ILE A 356 5.93 -6.11 -18.57
CA ILE A 356 7.25 -5.56 -18.80
C ILE A 356 8.30 -6.26 -17.93
N TYR A 357 7.96 -6.63 -16.69
CA TYR A 357 8.82 -7.42 -15.82
C TYR A 357 9.19 -8.75 -16.47
N HIS A 358 8.23 -9.60 -16.84
CA HIS A 358 8.51 -10.92 -17.44
C HIS A 358 9.25 -10.81 -18.78
N LEU A 359 8.87 -9.84 -19.62
CA LEU A 359 9.57 -9.58 -20.88
C LEU A 359 11.02 -9.14 -20.65
N SER A 360 11.29 -8.37 -19.60
CA SER A 360 12.65 -7.93 -19.27
C SER A 360 13.54 -9.03 -18.70
N GLN A 361 12.95 -10.04 -18.06
CA GLN A 361 13.67 -11.20 -17.55
C GLN A 361 13.99 -12.20 -18.68
N GLY A 362 13.29 -12.11 -19.81
CA GLY A 362 13.40 -13.09 -20.89
C GLY A 362 12.63 -14.38 -20.60
N ASP A 363 11.72 -14.38 -19.62
CA ASP A 363 10.90 -15.54 -19.25
C ASP A 363 9.93 -15.95 -20.37
N VAL A 364 9.51 -14.97 -21.19
CA VAL A 364 8.48 -15.12 -22.22
C VAL A 364 8.71 -14.09 -23.32
N THR A 365 8.34 -14.42 -24.56
CA THR A 365 8.28 -13.44 -25.65
C THR A 365 6.99 -12.62 -25.62
N LEU A 366 6.94 -11.46 -26.29
CA LEU A 366 5.70 -10.69 -26.37
C LEU A 366 4.57 -11.48 -27.03
N THR A 367 4.88 -12.26 -28.07
CA THR A 367 3.88 -13.09 -28.77
C THR A 367 3.28 -14.14 -27.85
N GLU A 368 4.11 -14.91 -27.13
CA GLU A 368 3.65 -15.93 -26.18
C GLU A 368 2.86 -15.30 -25.02
N LEU A 369 3.31 -14.15 -24.52
CA LEU A 369 2.62 -13.41 -23.47
C LEU A 369 1.23 -13.01 -23.92
N LEU A 370 1.08 -12.42 -25.12
CA LEU A 370 -0.22 -12.00 -25.63
C LEU A 370 -1.15 -13.20 -25.90
N GLN A 371 -0.61 -14.34 -26.35
CA GLN A 371 -1.41 -15.55 -26.56
C GLN A 371 -1.93 -16.15 -25.26
N THR A 372 -1.09 -16.16 -24.21
CA THR A 372 -1.43 -16.76 -22.91
C THR A 372 -2.10 -15.79 -21.94
N ALA A 373 -2.02 -14.48 -22.20
CA ALA A 373 -2.56 -13.42 -21.35
C ALA A 373 -4.02 -13.65 -20.90
N PRO A 374 -4.97 -14.00 -21.80
CA PRO A 374 -6.36 -14.22 -21.43
C PRO A 374 -6.64 -15.67 -20.99
N THR A 375 -5.68 -16.36 -20.36
CA THR A 375 -5.85 -17.74 -19.88
C THR A 375 -5.64 -17.84 -18.38
N SER A 376 -6.16 -18.90 -17.76
CA SER A 376 -5.93 -19.22 -16.34
C SER A 376 -4.47 -19.56 -16.01
N THR A 377 -3.65 -19.84 -17.03
CA THR A 377 -2.21 -20.13 -16.89
C THR A 377 -1.32 -18.92 -17.21
N GLY A 378 -1.90 -17.84 -17.74
CA GLY A 378 -1.17 -16.62 -18.09
C GLY A 378 -0.72 -15.82 -16.87
N ILE A 379 0.17 -14.86 -17.09
CA ILE A 379 0.70 -13.98 -16.04
C ILE A 379 -0.40 -13.16 -15.34
N TYR A 380 -1.55 -12.94 -15.98
CA TYR A 380 -2.65 -12.17 -15.42
C TYR A 380 -3.70 -13.01 -14.68
N SER A 381 -3.46 -14.31 -14.51
CA SER A 381 -4.43 -15.26 -13.93
C SER A 381 -5.01 -14.81 -12.59
N SER A 382 -4.19 -14.37 -11.63
CA SER A 382 -4.67 -13.92 -10.32
C SER A 382 -5.58 -12.69 -10.40
N HIS A 383 -5.24 -11.73 -11.27
CA HIS A 383 -6.04 -10.54 -11.50
C HIS A 383 -7.42 -10.90 -12.10
N LEU A 384 -7.42 -11.76 -13.13
CA LEU A 384 -8.63 -12.21 -13.79
C LEU A 384 -9.51 -13.08 -12.88
N GLN A 385 -8.90 -13.96 -12.08
CA GLN A 385 -9.61 -14.80 -11.13
C GLN A 385 -10.32 -13.97 -10.05
N ARG A 386 -9.69 -12.89 -9.55
CA ARG A 386 -10.35 -11.99 -8.59
C ARG A 386 -11.63 -11.39 -9.16
N HIS A 387 -11.59 -10.93 -10.41
CA HIS A 387 -12.80 -10.43 -11.08
C HIS A 387 -13.81 -11.56 -11.34
N GLN A 388 -13.35 -12.76 -11.73
CA GLN A 388 -14.21 -13.92 -11.96
C GLN A 388 -15.01 -14.32 -10.72
N VAL A 389 -14.37 -14.35 -9.54
CA VAL A 389 -15.06 -14.67 -8.27
C VAL A 389 -16.18 -13.66 -8.00
N LYS A 390 -15.89 -12.36 -8.11
CA LYS A 390 -16.90 -11.31 -7.92
C LYS A 390 -18.07 -11.42 -8.90
N LEU A 391 -17.80 -11.76 -10.16
CA LEU A 391 -18.84 -11.96 -11.18
C LEU A 391 -19.66 -13.25 -10.94
N GLN A 392 -19.08 -14.27 -10.30
CA GLN A 392 -19.82 -15.47 -9.90
C GLN A 392 -20.75 -15.18 -8.71
N ASP A 393 -20.33 -14.32 -7.79
CA ASP A 393 -21.13 -13.90 -6.64
C ASP A 393 -22.31 -12.98 -7.03
N GLU A 394 -22.20 -12.27 -8.17
CA GLU A 394 -23.25 -11.38 -8.71
C GLU A 394 -23.64 -11.73 -10.17
N PRO A 395 -24.58 -12.68 -10.39
CA PRO A 395 -24.94 -13.15 -11.72
C PRO A 395 -25.44 -12.05 -12.68
N GLU A 396 -26.21 -11.08 -12.19
CA GLU A 396 -26.72 -9.98 -12.99
C GLU A 396 -25.59 -9.06 -13.49
N LEU A 397 -24.54 -8.91 -12.68
CA LEU A 397 -23.34 -8.16 -13.06
C LEU A 397 -22.55 -8.91 -14.15
N ALA A 398 -22.47 -10.24 -14.07
CA ALA A 398 -21.90 -11.08 -15.10
C ALA A 398 -22.69 -11.03 -16.42
N ILE A 399 -24.02 -11.01 -16.35
CA ILE A 399 -24.91 -10.80 -17.50
C ILE A 399 -24.62 -9.46 -18.17
N ALA A 400 -24.57 -8.38 -17.39
CA ALA A 400 -24.29 -7.04 -17.91
C ALA A 400 -22.90 -6.97 -18.59
N LEU A 401 -21.89 -7.61 -18.01
CA LEU A 401 -20.56 -7.69 -18.63
C LEU A 401 -20.57 -8.53 -19.91
N SER A 402 -21.27 -9.67 -19.92
CA SER A 402 -21.43 -10.52 -21.11
C SER A 402 -22.06 -9.74 -22.27
N THR A 403 -23.08 -8.92 -22.01
CA THR A 403 -23.68 -8.04 -23.02
C THR A 403 -22.65 -7.04 -23.57
N ALA A 404 -21.81 -6.45 -22.70
CA ALA A 404 -20.75 -5.52 -23.13
C ALA A 404 -19.65 -6.21 -23.95
N ILE A 405 -19.33 -7.47 -23.63
CA ILE A 405 -18.36 -8.29 -24.36
C ILE A 405 -18.82 -8.59 -25.78
N HIS A 406 -20.10 -8.88 -25.98
CA HIS A 406 -20.62 -9.24 -27.30
C HIS A 406 -20.97 -8.04 -28.18
N SER A 407 -20.83 -6.81 -27.65
CA SER A 407 -21.04 -5.59 -28.44
C SER A 407 -19.75 -5.08 -29.09
N THR A 408 -19.89 -4.60 -30.33
CA THR A 408 -18.89 -3.83 -31.07
C THR A 408 -19.01 -2.33 -30.86
N GLU A 409 -20.18 -1.87 -30.39
CA GLU A 409 -20.48 -0.46 -30.12
C GLU A 409 -20.72 -0.21 -28.62
N PRO A 410 -20.57 1.04 -28.14
CA PRO A 410 -20.95 1.37 -26.77
C PRO A 410 -22.43 1.02 -26.50
N ILE A 411 -22.71 0.32 -25.39
CA ILE A 411 -24.07 -0.14 -25.05
C ILE A 411 -24.62 0.55 -23.81
N LEU A 412 -25.93 0.78 -23.77
CA LEU A 412 -26.58 1.21 -22.55
C LEU A 412 -26.83 0.00 -21.65
N LEU A 413 -26.20 -0.01 -20.48
CA LEU A 413 -26.46 -0.98 -19.42
C LEU A 413 -27.36 -0.35 -18.36
N GLU A 414 -28.01 -1.18 -17.54
CA GLU A 414 -28.71 -0.68 -16.36
C GLU A 414 -27.74 0.12 -15.47
N PRO A 415 -28.11 1.32 -15.00
CA PRO A 415 -27.18 2.25 -14.37
C PRO A 415 -26.37 1.66 -13.20
N ILE A 416 -26.98 0.79 -12.40
CA ILE A 416 -26.31 0.17 -11.26
C ILE A 416 -25.18 -0.79 -11.69
N TYR A 417 -25.42 -1.62 -12.71
CA TYR A 417 -24.41 -2.53 -13.24
C TYR A 417 -23.36 -1.78 -14.05
N ALA A 418 -23.76 -0.77 -14.84
CA ALA A 418 -22.84 0.11 -15.56
C ALA A 418 -21.84 0.76 -14.59
N TYR A 419 -22.34 1.27 -13.47
CA TYR A 419 -21.52 1.87 -12.43
C TYR A 419 -20.59 0.85 -11.77
N LYS A 420 -21.10 -0.31 -11.32
CA LYS A 420 -20.30 -1.36 -10.68
C LYS A 420 -19.19 -1.89 -11.60
N LEU A 421 -19.50 -2.19 -12.86
CA LEU A 421 -18.49 -2.65 -13.82
C LEU A 421 -17.42 -1.57 -14.08
N ASN A 422 -17.82 -0.30 -14.16
CA ASN A 422 -16.89 0.81 -14.32
C ASN A 422 -16.02 1.01 -13.07
N SER A 423 -16.59 0.81 -11.89
CA SER A 423 -15.90 0.92 -10.61
C SER A 423 -14.90 -0.23 -10.37
N MET A 424 -15.15 -1.38 -10.99
CA MET A 424 -14.23 -2.52 -11.15
C MET A 424 -13.16 -2.30 -12.23
N GLY A 425 -13.29 -1.27 -13.05
CA GLY A 425 -12.40 -1.03 -14.19
C GLY A 425 -12.61 -1.98 -15.38
N LEU A 426 -13.65 -2.82 -15.37
CA LEU A 426 -13.97 -3.77 -16.44
C LEU A 426 -14.54 -3.09 -17.69
N VAL A 427 -15.30 -2.02 -17.47
CA VAL A 427 -15.82 -1.14 -18.54
C VAL A 427 -15.44 0.32 -18.27
N LYS A 428 -15.54 1.14 -19.30
CA LYS A 428 -15.54 2.61 -19.25
C LYS A 428 -16.90 3.11 -19.71
N LEU A 429 -17.35 4.22 -19.13
CA LEU A 429 -18.57 4.89 -19.55
C LEU A 429 -18.25 6.04 -20.50
N ASP A 430 -18.80 5.99 -21.70
CA ASP A 430 -18.77 7.06 -22.70
C ASP A 430 -20.21 7.47 -23.02
N GLY A 431 -20.61 8.69 -22.64
CA GLY A 431 -21.99 9.16 -22.83
C GLY A 431 -23.06 8.23 -22.23
N ASN A 432 -22.83 7.71 -21.01
CA ASN A 432 -23.65 6.69 -20.32
C ASN A 432 -23.66 5.29 -20.96
N LYS A 433 -22.91 5.08 -22.04
CA LYS A 433 -22.77 3.78 -22.67
C LYS A 433 -21.49 3.10 -22.19
N ALA A 434 -21.58 1.82 -21.85
CA ALA A 434 -20.46 1.00 -21.44
C ALA A 434 -19.68 0.50 -22.65
N VAL A 435 -18.35 0.61 -22.55
CA VAL A 435 -17.36 0.06 -23.48
C VAL A 435 -16.36 -0.75 -22.67
N LEU A 436 -15.99 -1.94 -23.13
CA LEU A 436 -14.95 -2.72 -22.47
C LEU A 436 -13.62 -1.95 -22.39
N THR A 437 -12.93 -2.09 -21.25
CA THR A 437 -11.73 -1.30 -20.98
C THR A 437 -10.54 -1.70 -21.88
N HIS A 438 -10.36 -2.98 -22.17
CA HIS A 438 -9.28 -3.52 -23.02
C HIS A 438 -9.52 -4.97 -23.45
N GLN A 439 -8.71 -5.45 -24.41
CA GLN A 439 -8.89 -6.75 -25.05
C GLN A 439 -8.76 -7.93 -24.08
N LEU A 440 -7.86 -7.85 -23.08
CA LEU A 440 -7.67 -8.94 -22.12
C LEU A 440 -8.98 -9.40 -21.44
N TYR A 441 -9.84 -8.46 -21.06
CA TYR A 441 -11.12 -8.79 -20.44
C TYR A 441 -12.09 -9.39 -21.45
N ARG A 442 -12.11 -8.89 -22.69
CA ARG A 442 -12.92 -9.46 -23.77
C ARG A 442 -12.56 -10.93 -23.95
N ASP A 443 -11.29 -11.22 -24.19
CA ASP A 443 -10.82 -12.56 -24.53
C ASP A 443 -11.01 -13.55 -23.39
N TYR A 444 -10.71 -13.15 -22.15
CA TYR A 444 -10.85 -14.04 -20.99
C TYR A 444 -12.33 -14.29 -20.65
N PHE A 445 -13.11 -13.24 -20.46
CA PHE A 445 -14.49 -13.39 -20.00
C PHE A 445 -15.44 -13.90 -21.07
N GLN A 446 -15.12 -13.76 -22.36
CA GLN A 446 -15.86 -14.43 -23.42
C GLN A 446 -15.77 -15.96 -23.32
N GLN A 447 -14.66 -16.50 -22.79
CA GLN A 447 -14.47 -17.94 -22.60
C GLN A 447 -15.12 -18.45 -21.31
N THR A 448 -15.13 -17.63 -20.26
CA THR A 448 -15.57 -18.06 -18.92
C THR A 448 -17.02 -17.71 -18.60
N LEU A 449 -17.58 -16.67 -19.21
CA LEU A 449 -18.98 -16.32 -19.07
C LEU A 449 -19.79 -17.02 -20.16
N LYS A 450 -20.85 -17.73 -19.76
CA LYS A 450 -21.76 -18.36 -20.73
C LYS A 450 -22.50 -17.26 -21.51
N PRO A 451 -22.61 -17.36 -22.84
CA PRO A 451 -23.53 -16.53 -23.59
C PRO A 451 -24.96 -16.83 -23.11
N ILE A 452 -25.77 -15.78 -23.02
CA ILE A 452 -27.19 -15.85 -22.67
C ILE A 452 -27.98 -16.19 -23.93
#